data_AF-A0AAN4YAN1-F1
#
_entry.id   AF-A0AAN4YAN1-F1
#
_cell.length_a   1.000
_cell.length_b   1.000
_cell.length_c   1.000
_cell.angle_alpha   90.00
_cell.angle_beta   90.00
_cell.angle_gamma   90.00
#
_symmetry.space_group_name_H-M   'P 1'
#
loop_
_entity.id
_entity.type
_entity.pdbx_description
1 polymer ?
#
loop_
_entity_poly.entity_id
_entity_poly.type
_entity_poly.pdbx_seq_one_letter_code
_entity_poly.pdbx_strand_id
1 'polypeptide(L)'
;MWQEAVDRKFFGTGPKFGRQEFDQLLHDFGAVSSDTPAIAFADDLIEAYPEAKVVLVERDVDSWYESWMNTVIKNTYDPFVTVVYHIDRFFTRPIARIHITTFQGWLVNI
;
A
#
# COMPACT_ATOMS: atom_id res chain seq x y z
N MET A 1 -4.53 -4.74 10.54
CA MET A 1 -4.12 -3.32 10.49
C MET A 1 -3.97 -2.85 9.04
N TRP A 2 -2.90 -3.12 8.28
CA TRP A 2 -2.83 -2.65 6.88
C TRP A 2 -3.93 -3.20 5.95
N GLN A 3 -4.22 -4.51 5.99
CA GLN A 3 -5.33 -5.06 5.20
C GLN A 3 -6.67 -4.41 5.54
N GLU A 4 -6.88 -4.11 6.82
CA GLU A 4 -8.11 -3.48 7.29
C GLU A 4 -8.20 -2.03 6.81
N ALA A 5 -7.09 -1.28 6.84
CA ALA A 5 -7.03 0.06 6.27
C ALA A 5 -7.40 0.04 4.77
N VAL A 6 -6.82 -0.90 4.02
CA VAL A 6 -7.11 -1.10 2.58
C VAL A 6 -8.57 -1.46 2.37
N ASP A 7 -9.11 -2.37 3.17
CA ASP A 7 -10.50 -2.81 3.08
C ASP A 7 -11.48 -1.66 3.36
N ARG A 8 -11.23 -0.85 4.38
CA ARG A 8 -12.09 0.29 4.72
C ARG A 8 -11.98 1.41 3.69
N LYS A 9 -10.79 1.66 3.14
CA LYS A 9 -10.57 2.70 2.13
C LYS A 9 -11.20 2.35 0.77
N PHE A 10 -10.96 1.14 0.26
CA PHE A 10 -11.31 0.79 -1.10
C PHE A 10 -12.56 -0.08 -1.25
N PHE A 11 -12.96 -0.81 -0.21
CA PHE A 11 -14.08 -1.75 -0.29
C PHE A 11 -15.21 -1.45 0.71
N GLY A 12 -15.14 -0.30 1.40
CA GLY A 12 -16.24 0.20 2.23
C GLY A 12 -16.59 -0.66 3.44
N THR A 13 -15.64 -1.44 3.96
CA THR A 13 -15.88 -2.38 5.08
C THR A 13 -15.99 -1.69 6.45
N GLY A 14 -15.90 -0.35 6.51
CA GLY A 14 -16.03 0.43 7.73
C GLY A 14 -15.66 1.91 7.54
N PRO A 15 -15.60 2.69 8.63
CA PRO A 15 -15.15 4.09 8.59
C PRO A 15 -13.71 4.21 8.09
N LYS A 16 -13.41 5.30 7.37
CA LYS A 16 -12.04 5.61 6.95
C LYS A 16 -11.09 5.66 8.14
N PHE A 17 -9.84 5.29 7.93
CA PHE A 17 -8.80 5.44 8.94
C PHE A 17 -8.59 6.92 9.26
N GLY A 18 -8.59 7.26 10.55
CA GLY A 18 -8.20 8.56 11.05
C GLY A 18 -6.90 8.47 11.85
N ARG A 19 -6.55 9.57 12.53
CA ARG A 19 -5.30 9.68 13.28
C ARG A 19 -5.12 8.57 14.31
N GLN A 20 -6.17 8.18 15.03
CA GLN A 20 -6.06 7.14 16.05
C GLN A 20 -5.74 5.76 15.44
N GLU A 21 -6.39 5.41 14.33
CA GLU A 21 -6.10 4.15 13.63
C GLU A 21 -4.70 4.16 13.01
N PHE A 22 -4.25 5.31 12.48
CA PHE A 22 -2.88 5.47 11.98
C PHE A 22 -1.85 5.44 13.11
N ASP A 23 -2.11 6.07 14.26
CA ASP A 23 -1.23 6.03 15.44
C ASP A 23 -1.07 4.58 15.93
N GLN A 24 -2.14 3.78 15.92
CA GLN A 24 -2.06 2.35 16.24
C GLN A 24 -1.24 1.55 15.20
N LEU A 25 -1.42 1.89 13.92
CA LEU A 25 -0.81 1.16 12.80
C LEU A 25 0.67 1.51 12.59
N LEU A 26 1.06 2.77 12.85
CA LEU A 26 2.43 3.29 12.74
C LEU A 26 3.18 3.26 14.07
N HIS A 27 2.50 3.14 15.21
CA HIS A 27 3.11 3.07 16.54
C HIS A 27 4.12 4.23 16.75
N ASP A 28 5.38 3.92 17.06
CA ASP A 28 6.41 4.91 17.37
C ASP A 28 7.23 5.36 16.13
N PHE A 29 6.81 4.98 14.91
CA PHE A 29 7.52 5.39 13.69
C PHE A 29 7.26 6.89 13.40
N GLY A 30 8.33 7.68 13.40
CA GLY A 30 8.28 9.12 13.10
C GLY A 30 8.14 9.49 11.61
N ALA A 31 8.13 8.49 10.71
CA ALA A 31 7.94 8.66 9.28
C ALA A 31 7.35 7.38 8.66
N VAL A 32 6.64 7.53 7.56
CA VAL A 32 6.07 6.43 6.77
C VAL A 32 6.60 6.50 5.33
N SER A 33 6.91 5.35 4.73
CA SER A 33 7.46 5.31 3.37
C SER A 33 6.40 5.62 2.31
N SER A 34 6.87 5.99 1.11
CA SER A 34 6.06 6.15 -0.10
C SER A 34 5.81 4.83 -0.84
N ASP A 35 5.99 3.68 -0.20
CA ASP A 35 5.79 2.37 -0.83
C ASP A 35 4.36 1.86 -0.59
N THR A 36 3.95 0.86 -1.37
CA THR A 36 2.68 0.18 -1.15
C THR A 36 2.70 -0.63 0.15
N PRO A 37 1.66 -0.56 1.01
CA PRO A 37 0.37 0.10 0.75
C PRO A 37 0.29 1.57 1.17
N ALA A 38 1.26 2.10 1.92
CA ALA A 38 1.18 3.41 2.57
C ALA A 38 0.92 4.58 1.60
N ILE A 39 1.53 4.57 0.42
CA ILE A 39 1.33 5.61 -0.61
C ILE A 39 -0.13 5.72 -1.08
N ALA A 40 -0.92 4.65 -0.94
CA ALA A 40 -2.35 4.69 -1.23
C ALA A 40 -3.14 5.57 -0.23
N PHE A 41 -2.55 5.93 0.90
CA PHE A 41 -3.14 6.72 1.99
C PHE A 41 -2.53 8.12 2.11
N ALA A 42 -1.81 8.60 1.08
CA ALA A 42 -1.12 9.90 1.15
C ALA A 42 -2.06 11.03 1.61
N ASP A 43 -3.24 11.16 1.01
CA ASP A 43 -4.22 12.18 1.38
C ASP A 43 -4.75 11.99 2.80
N ASP A 44 -5.08 10.76 3.20
CA ASP A 44 -5.60 10.47 4.55
C ASP A 44 -4.54 10.72 5.64
N LEU A 45 -3.26 10.46 5.33
CA LEU A 45 -2.13 10.72 6.21
C LEU A 45 -1.85 12.23 6.33
N ILE A 46 -1.95 12.98 5.23
CA ILE A 46 -1.83 14.44 5.25
C ILE A 46 -2.95 15.07 6.09
N GLU A 47 -4.18 14.55 5.97
CA GLU A 47 -5.32 15.01 6.78
C GLU A 47 -5.15 14.64 8.27
N ALA A 48 -4.66 13.43 8.57
CA ALA A 48 -4.47 12.95 9.94
C ALA A 48 -3.29 13.62 10.66
N TYR A 49 -2.26 14.03 9.91
CA TYR A 49 -1.01 14.62 10.43
C TYR A 49 -0.67 15.92 9.69
N PRO A 50 -1.48 16.99 9.83
CA PRO A 50 -1.24 18.25 9.13
C PRO A 50 0.08 18.94 9.52
N GLU A 51 0.65 18.57 10.67
CA GLU A 51 1.97 19.03 11.12
C GLU A 51 3.15 18.30 10.48
N ALA A 52 2.91 17.14 9.86
CA ALA A 52 3.96 16.34 9.25
C ALA A 52 4.44 16.98 7.94
N LYS A 53 5.74 16.83 7.66
CA LYS A 53 6.32 17.27 6.38
C LYS A 53 6.12 16.18 5.34
N VAL A 54 5.67 16.57 4.14
CA VAL A 54 5.56 15.67 3.00
C VAL A 54 6.82 15.76 2.16
N VAL A 55 7.43 14.61 1.86
CA VAL A 55 8.60 14.50 0.97
C VAL A 55 8.18 13.73 -0.27
N LEU A 56 8.22 14.40 -1.43
CA LEU A 56 8.01 13.77 -2.73
C LEU A 56 9.36 13.40 -3.34
N VAL A 57 9.55 12.12 -3.67
CA VAL A 57 10.74 11.63 -4.36
C VAL A 57 10.44 11.58 -5.86
N GLU A 58 11.16 12.39 -6.63
CA GLU A 58 10.98 12.50 -8.08
C GLU A 58 12.09 11.77 -8.85
N ARG A 59 11.74 11.27 -10.03
CA ARG A 59 12.65 10.64 -10.98
C ARG A 59 12.09 10.79 -12.39
N ASP A 60 12.94 10.58 -13.39
CA ASP A 60 12.51 10.48 -14.78
C ASP A 60 11.40 9.44 -14.97
N VAL A 61 10.34 9.81 -15.70
CA VAL A 61 9.09 9.05 -15.81
C VAL A 61 9.29 7.76 -16.60
N ASP A 62 10.03 7.82 -17.71
CA ASP A 62 10.27 6.64 -18.55
C ASP A 62 11.13 5.63 -17.80
N SER A 63 12.21 6.11 -17.18
CA SER A 63 13.06 5.30 -16.32
C SER A 63 12.27 4.67 -15.16
N TRP A 64 11.35 5.43 -14.54
CA TRP A 64 10.45 4.92 -13.49
C TRP A 64 9.53 3.83 -14.00
N TYR A 65 8.88 4.08 -15.11
CA TYR A 65 7.92 3.16 -15.69
C TYR A 65 8.60 1.83 -16.04
N GLU A 66 9.75 1.86 -16.72
CA GLU A 66 10.51 0.64 -17.04
C GLU A 66 10.91 -0.12 -15.77
N SER A 67 11.40 0.59 -14.75
CA SER A 67 11.78 -0.01 -13.47
C SER A 67 10.57 -0.64 -12.79
N TRP A 68 9.45 0.07 -12.70
CA TRP A 68 8.21 -0.37 -12.07
C TRP A 68 7.62 -1.60 -12.75
N MET A 69 7.57 -1.60 -14.08
CA MET A 69 7.07 -2.73 -14.86
C MET A 69 7.95 -3.98 -14.66
N ASN A 70 9.27 -3.81 -14.70
CA ASN A 70 10.22 -4.92 -14.60
C ASN A 70 10.38 -5.49 -13.20
N THR A 71 10.24 -4.69 -12.14
CA THR A 71 10.52 -5.13 -10.76
C THR A 71 9.26 -5.30 -9.92
N VAL A 72 8.26 -4.43 -10.07
CA VAL A 72 7.05 -4.49 -9.23
C VAL A 72 5.96 -5.28 -9.91
N ILE A 73 5.54 -4.86 -11.12
CA ILE A 73 4.42 -5.50 -11.82
C ILE A 73 4.77 -6.94 -12.20
N LYS A 74 5.93 -7.16 -12.84
CA LYS A 74 6.35 -8.51 -13.24
C LYS A 74 6.38 -9.48 -12.05
N ASN A 75 6.95 -9.09 -10.92
CA ASN A 75 7.02 -9.95 -9.73
C ASN A 75 5.65 -10.15 -9.07
N THR A 76 4.82 -9.10 -9.02
CA THR A 76 3.47 -9.17 -8.43
C THR A 76 2.58 -10.18 -9.17
N TYR A 77 2.70 -10.24 -10.50
CA TYR A 77 1.89 -11.12 -11.35
C TYR A 77 2.64 -12.36 -11.84
N ASP A 78 3.79 -12.68 -11.25
CA ASP A 78 4.53 -13.88 -11.60
C ASP A 78 3.75 -15.15 -11.15
N PRO A 79 3.54 -16.15 -12.03
CA PRO A 79 2.80 -17.36 -11.67
C PRO A 79 3.46 -18.16 -10.54
N PHE A 80 4.79 -18.19 -10.46
CA PHE A 80 5.50 -18.88 -9.40
C PHE A 80 5.30 -18.15 -8.06
N VAL A 81 5.35 -16.81 -8.05
CA VAL A 81 5.05 -16.01 -6.86
C VAL A 81 3.61 -16.25 -6.39
N THR A 82 2.66 -16.35 -7.33
CA THR A 82 1.26 -16.69 -7.02
C THR A 82 1.16 -18.06 -6.34
N VAL A 83 1.87 -19.07 -6.83
CA VAL A 83 1.92 -20.39 -6.20
C VAL A 83 2.51 -20.32 -4.78
N VAL A 84 3.59 -19.57 -4.59
CA VAL A 84 4.20 -19.35 -3.27
C VAL A 84 3.20 -18.75 -2.29
N TYR A 85 2.40 -17.76 -2.71
CA TYR A 85 1.34 -17.17 -1.88
C TYR A 85 0.25 -18.16 -1.46
N HIS A 86 -0.01 -19.19 -2.26
CA HIS A 86 -0.97 -20.23 -1.89
C HIS A 86 -0.39 -21.26 -0.92
N ILE A 87 0.91 -21.56 -1.03
CA ILE A 87 1.61 -22.55 -0.19
C ILE A 87 1.95 -21.95 1.18
N ASP A 88 2.61 -20.79 1.21
CA ASP A 88 2.98 -20.13 2.46
C ASP A 88 1.87 -19.20 2.95
N ARG A 89 0.93 -19.83 3.64
CA ARG A 89 -0.24 -19.15 4.21
C ARG A 89 0.09 -18.25 5.40
N PHE A 90 1.27 -18.40 6.00
CA PHE A 90 1.61 -17.71 7.24
C PHE A 90 2.27 -16.36 6.96
N PHE A 91 3.24 -16.31 6.05
CA PHE A 91 4.03 -15.11 5.84
C PHE A 91 3.69 -14.39 4.52
N THR A 92 3.82 -15.07 3.38
CA THR A 92 3.65 -14.41 2.08
C THR A 92 2.18 -14.15 1.72
N ARG A 93 1.25 -15.03 2.09
CA ARG A 93 -0.18 -14.85 1.74
C ARG A 93 -0.81 -13.57 2.31
N PRO A 94 -0.63 -13.20 3.58
CA PRO A 94 -1.17 -11.94 4.10
C PRO A 94 -0.56 -10.71 3.39
N ILE A 95 0.73 -10.74 3.09
CA ILE A 95 1.43 -9.65 2.39
C ILE A 95 0.89 -9.50 0.97
N ALA A 96 0.77 -10.61 0.25
CA ALA A 96 0.22 -10.65 -1.10
C ALA A 96 -1.19 -10.06 -1.16
N ARG A 97 -2.04 -10.42 -0.17
CA ARG A 97 -3.40 -9.90 -0.10
C ARG A 97 -3.40 -8.37 -0.01
N ILE A 98 -2.57 -7.79 0.84
CA ILE A 98 -2.47 -6.33 1.01
C ILE A 98 -2.05 -5.69 -0.32
N HIS A 99 -1.00 -6.19 -0.97
CA HIS A 99 -0.53 -5.64 -2.25
C HIS A 99 -1.60 -5.74 -3.35
N ILE A 100 -2.15 -6.93 -3.57
CA ILE A 100 -3.13 -7.17 -4.63
C ILE A 100 -4.38 -6.30 -4.43
N THR A 101 -4.89 -6.24 -3.20
CA THR A 101 -6.10 -5.46 -2.88
C THR A 101 -5.85 -3.96 -2.96
N THR A 102 -4.64 -3.49 -2.64
CA THR A 102 -4.23 -2.08 -2.85
C THR A 102 -4.23 -1.73 -4.34
N PHE A 103 -3.59 -2.56 -5.18
CA PHE A 103 -3.56 -2.32 -6.64
C PHE A 103 -4.96 -2.40 -7.26
N GLN A 104 -5.78 -3.37 -6.83
CA GLN A 104 -7.18 -3.46 -7.25
C GLN A 104 -7.96 -2.21 -6.88
N GLY A 105 -7.79 -1.71 -5.65
CA GLY A 105 -8.43 -0.48 -5.15
C GLY A 105 -8.06 0.76 -5.95
N TRP A 106 -6.81 0.88 -6.40
CA TRP A 106 -6.41 1.94 -7.32
C TRP A 106 -7.09 1.81 -8.68
N LEU A 107 -7.06 0.62 -9.29
CA LEU A 107 -7.62 0.40 -10.64
C LEU A 107 -9.12 0.70 -10.74
N VAL A 108 -9.88 0.58 -9.65
CA VAL A 108 -11.33 0.88 -9.63
C VAL A 108 -11.67 2.33 -9.31
N ASN A 109 -10.70 3.15 -8.91
CA ASN A 109 -10.89 4.56 -8.54
C ASN A 109 -10.14 5.57 -9.45
N ILE A 110 -9.66 5.11 -10.61
CA ILE A 110 -9.17 5.95 -11.73
C ILE A 110 -10.29 6.14 -12.74
#